data_AF-A0A7K4H433-F1
#
_entry.id   AF-A0A7K4H433-F1
#
_cell.length_a   1.000
_cell.length_b   1.000
_cell.length_c   1.000
_cell.angle_alpha   90.00
_cell.angle_beta   90.00
_cell.angle_gamma   90.00
#
_symmetry.space_group_name_H-M   'P 1'
#
loop_
_entity.id
_entity.type
_entity.pdbx_description
1 polymer ?
#
loop_
_entity_poly.entity_id
_entity_poly.type
_entity_poly.pdbx_seq_one_letter_code
_entity_poly.pdbx_strand_id
1 'polypeptide(L)'
;GKTCIYERVFEGKKPWELIHQTATKGISYKDYEIGTMANPMIWDLGGQQQYLDEYHGPLRKNIFRKASILLYIIDITDYDRFESARIEFEWSVNQILSYNHNAKLNVFLHKSDLIHDKSSLVSHIKKVFAKNISHEITYHLTSIFDESLFKAWSDIIRELSPKSTFINSILKQLKNQKGVKDALVIEKSSGLACGSTIDEDEEEIIVGMISLLIVTIDKVTRTMELEKFREIKLKTDSNSLLLTEVNQDLILVIILLPEASDNTLLEEIEESGEEVTQQLRKLWIE
;
A
#
# COMPACT_ATOMS: atom_id res chain seq x y z
N GLY A 1 -1.48 -15.88 7.45
CA GLY A 1 -2.54 -15.23 6.65
C GLY A 1 -1.98 -14.52 5.44
N LYS A 2 -1.12 -15.17 4.62
CA LYS A 2 -0.57 -14.52 3.41
C LYS A 2 -1.67 -14.19 2.40
N THR A 3 -2.53 -15.18 2.14
CA THR A 3 -3.75 -15.05 1.33
C THR A 3 -4.65 -13.93 1.83
N CYS A 4 -4.92 -13.89 3.14
CA CYS A 4 -5.78 -12.88 3.74
C CYS A 4 -5.30 -11.44 3.48
N ILE A 5 -3.98 -11.22 3.42
CA ILE A 5 -3.38 -9.89 3.27
C ILE A 5 -3.74 -9.23 1.94
N TYR A 6 -3.56 -9.93 0.82
CA TYR A 6 -3.85 -9.36 -0.49
C TYR A 6 -5.34 -9.37 -0.80
N GLU A 7 -6.09 -10.36 -0.31
CA GLU A 7 -7.55 -10.38 -0.51
C GLU A 7 -8.28 -9.31 0.32
N ARG A 8 -7.73 -8.92 1.47
CA ARG A 8 -8.26 -7.81 2.28
C ARG A 8 -8.23 -6.49 1.52
N VAL A 9 -7.18 -6.27 0.73
CA VAL A 9 -6.93 -5.02 0.01
C VAL A 9 -7.50 -5.08 -1.41
N PHE A 10 -7.08 -6.04 -2.23
CA PHE A 10 -7.44 -6.09 -3.65
C PHE A 10 -8.80 -6.74 -3.93
N GLU A 11 -9.25 -7.67 -3.08
CA GLU A 11 -10.58 -8.29 -3.23
C GLU A 11 -11.62 -7.67 -2.29
N GLY A 12 -11.20 -6.71 -1.45
CA GLY A 12 -12.07 -6.01 -0.50
C GLY A 12 -12.74 -6.91 0.53
N LYS A 13 -12.21 -8.11 0.79
CA LYS A 13 -12.80 -9.05 1.78
C LYS A 13 -12.74 -8.46 3.18
N LYS A 14 -13.77 -8.72 3.97
CA LYS A 14 -13.85 -8.19 5.33
C LYS A 14 -13.08 -9.08 6.29
N PRO A 15 -12.56 -8.56 7.41
CA PRO A 15 -11.70 -9.34 8.31
C PRO A 15 -12.36 -10.66 8.78
N TRP A 16 -13.65 -10.64 9.10
CA TRP A 16 -14.39 -11.83 9.53
C TRP A 16 -14.61 -12.88 8.44
N GLU A 17 -14.61 -12.49 7.16
CA GLU A 17 -14.68 -13.43 6.03
C GLU A 17 -13.35 -14.19 5.86
N LEU A 18 -12.25 -13.59 6.33
CA LEU A 18 -10.89 -14.12 6.20
C LEU A 18 -10.49 -15.08 7.33
N ILE A 19 -11.21 -15.06 8.46
CA ILE A 19 -10.88 -15.89 9.64
C ILE A 19 -10.93 -17.40 9.31
N HIS A 20 -11.84 -17.80 8.41
CA HIS A 20 -12.11 -19.20 8.10
C HIS A 20 -11.39 -19.71 6.84
N GLN A 21 -10.34 -19.01 6.39
CA GLN A 21 -9.62 -19.43 5.19
C GLN A 21 -8.81 -20.69 5.39
N THR A 22 -8.87 -21.56 4.39
CA THR A 22 -8.05 -22.75 4.30
C THR A 22 -6.64 -22.40 3.84
N ALA A 23 -5.65 -23.17 4.27
CA ALA A 23 -4.26 -22.96 3.87
C ALA A 23 -4.06 -23.16 2.35
N THR A 24 -3.32 -22.25 1.72
CA THR A 24 -2.91 -22.33 0.30
C THR A 24 -2.12 -23.60 0.03
N LYS A 25 -2.50 -24.31 -1.02
CA LYS A 25 -1.80 -25.51 -1.51
C LYS A 25 -0.88 -25.13 -2.67
N GLY A 26 0.41 -25.43 -2.56
CA GLY A 26 1.40 -25.09 -3.57
C GLY A 26 1.49 -23.59 -3.80
N ILE A 27 1.65 -23.19 -5.07
CA ILE A 27 1.73 -21.79 -5.50
C ILE A 27 0.37 -21.34 -6.05
N SER A 28 -0.17 -20.27 -5.50
CA SER A 28 -1.32 -19.57 -6.06
C SER A 28 -0.84 -18.31 -6.79
N TYR A 29 -1.27 -18.15 -8.04
CA TYR A 29 -0.97 -16.98 -8.88
C TYR A 29 -2.18 -16.06 -8.91
N LYS A 30 -1.97 -14.78 -8.65
CA LYS A 30 -3.01 -13.75 -8.66
C LYS A 30 -2.53 -12.52 -9.41
N ASP A 31 -3.20 -12.20 -10.50
CA ASP A 31 -2.98 -10.96 -11.24
C ASP A 31 -3.97 -9.90 -10.74
N TYR A 32 -3.46 -8.73 -10.40
CA TYR A 32 -4.25 -7.58 -10.00
C TYR A 32 -3.94 -6.39 -10.91
N GLU A 33 -4.96 -5.59 -11.19
CA GLU A 33 -4.86 -4.34 -11.92
C GLU A 33 -5.16 -3.20 -10.94
N ILE A 34 -4.16 -2.38 -10.64
CA ILE A 34 -4.30 -1.21 -9.75
C ILE A 34 -4.46 0.00 -10.64
N GLY A 35 -5.64 0.08 -11.28
CA GLY A 35 -5.93 1.02 -12.35
C GLY A 35 -4.79 1.05 -13.37
N THR A 36 -4.33 2.25 -13.68
CA THR A 36 -3.20 2.47 -14.60
C THR A 36 -1.85 2.67 -13.89
N MET A 37 -1.79 2.43 -12.57
CA MET A 37 -0.58 2.64 -11.76
C MET A 37 0.38 1.46 -11.80
N ALA A 38 -0.13 0.25 -11.56
CA ALA A 38 0.67 -0.97 -11.50
C ALA A 38 -0.20 -2.23 -11.71
N ASN A 39 0.40 -3.26 -12.30
CA ASN A 39 -0.24 -4.56 -12.48
C ASN A 39 0.58 -5.65 -11.77
N PRO A 40 0.53 -5.73 -10.42
CA PRO A 40 1.31 -6.71 -9.69
C PRO A 40 0.77 -8.13 -9.92
N MET A 41 1.68 -9.06 -10.22
CA MET A 41 1.42 -10.50 -10.22
C MET A 41 1.92 -11.09 -8.90
N ILE A 42 1.01 -11.47 -8.02
CA ILE A 42 1.32 -12.06 -6.71
C ILE A 42 1.49 -13.58 -6.83
N TRP A 43 2.61 -14.07 -6.31
CA TRP A 43 2.94 -15.49 -6.21
C TRP A 43 2.83 -15.90 -4.74
N ASP A 44 1.65 -16.37 -4.33
CA ASP A 44 1.39 -16.81 -2.96
C ASP A 44 1.89 -18.25 -2.75
N LEU A 45 3.06 -18.37 -2.12
CA LEU A 45 3.71 -19.64 -1.82
C LEU A 45 3.11 -20.25 -0.54
N GLY A 46 2.36 -21.35 -0.65
CA GLY A 46 1.81 -22.08 0.50
C GLY A 46 2.91 -22.53 1.46
N GLY A 47 2.81 -22.20 2.74
CA GLY A 47 3.88 -22.40 3.75
C GLY A 47 3.90 -23.79 4.40
N GLN A 48 3.33 -24.81 3.75
CA GLN A 48 3.29 -26.17 4.29
C GLN A 48 4.60 -26.88 3.92
N GLN A 49 5.19 -27.64 4.86
CA GLN A 49 6.52 -28.25 4.67
C GLN A 49 6.66 -29.03 3.36
N GLN A 50 5.62 -29.76 2.95
CA GLN A 50 5.61 -30.54 1.71
C GLN A 50 5.89 -29.71 0.44
N TYR A 51 5.58 -28.41 0.43
CA TYR A 51 5.85 -27.54 -0.72
C TYR A 51 7.18 -26.79 -0.60
N LEU A 52 7.70 -26.59 0.62
CA LEU A 52 8.98 -25.90 0.82
C LEU A 52 10.13 -26.62 0.10
N ASP A 53 10.11 -27.96 0.11
CA ASP A 53 11.11 -28.77 -0.59
C ASP A 53 11.09 -28.50 -2.12
N GLU A 54 9.90 -28.30 -2.69
CA GLU A 54 9.75 -27.95 -4.11
C GLU A 54 10.29 -26.55 -4.41
N TYR A 55 10.01 -25.57 -3.53
CA TYR A 55 10.48 -24.18 -3.66
C TYR A 55 12.01 -24.07 -3.51
N HIS A 56 12.61 -24.92 -2.67
CA HIS A 56 14.06 -24.98 -2.47
C HIS A 56 14.78 -25.79 -3.55
N GLY A 57 14.05 -26.71 -4.20
CA GLY A 57 14.56 -27.55 -5.28
C GLY A 57 14.09 -27.13 -6.67
N PRO A 58 13.22 -27.90 -7.34
CA PRO A 58 12.91 -27.76 -8.76
C PRO A 58 12.25 -26.43 -9.14
N LEU A 59 11.41 -25.84 -8.28
CA LEU A 59 10.68 -24.61 -8.59
C LEU A 59 11.49 -23.34 -8.31
N ARG A 60 12.59 -23.45 -7.56
CA ARG A 60 13.43 -22.32 -7.10
C ARG A 60 13.73 -21.31 -8.21
N LYS A 61 14.31 -21.78 -9.31
CA LYS A 61 14.71 -20.92 -10.43
C LYS A 61 13.51 -20.20 -11.06
N ASN A 62 12.36 -20.84 -11.14
CA ASN A 62 11.16 -20.27 -11.75
C ASN A 62 10.54 -19.19 -10.88
N ILE A 63 10.54 -19.39 -9.56
CA ILE A 63 10.05 -18.42 -8.57
C ILE A 63 10.90 -17.15 -8.60
N PHE A 64 12.21 -17.28 -8.34
CA PHE A 64 13.04 -16.10 -8.08
C PHE A 64 13.46 -15.34 -9.34
N ARG A 65 13.56 -16.00 -10.51
CA ARG A 65 13.98 -15.31 -11.75
C ARG A 65 12.99 -14.24 -12.23
N LYS A 66 11.70 -14.37 -11.87
CA LYS A 66 10.64 -13.45 -12.30
C LYS A 66 10.30 -12.40 -11.25
N ALA A 67 10.88 -12.47 -10.05
CA ALA A 67 10.49 -11.63 -8.92
C ALA A 67 11.24 -10.29 -8.95
N SER A 68 10.49 -9.19 -8.83
CA SER A 68 11.00 -7.83 -8.61
C SER A 68 10.94 -7.41 -7.14
N ILE A 69 10.04 -8.00 -6.37
CA ILE A 69 9.83 -7.72 -4.95
C ILE A 69 9.75 -9.04 -4.19
N LEU A 70 10.43 -9.12 -3.05
CA LEU A 70 10.21 -10.14 -2.03
C LEU A 70 9.35 -9.52 -0.93
N LEU A 71 8.13 -10.04 -0.75
CA LEU A 71 7.27 -9.72 0.38
C LEU A 71 7.25 -10.91 1.36
N TYR A 72 8.01 -10.80 2.44
CA TYR A 72 8.07 -11.84 3.46
C TYR A 72 7.15 -11.50 4.64
N ILE A 73 6.41 -12.48 5.14
CA ILE A 73 5.38 -12.25 6.17
C ILE A 73 5.76 -13.00 7.44
N ILE A 74 5.96 -12.25 8.52
CA ILE A 74 6.28 -12.77 9.84
C ILE A 74 5.03 -12.62 10.70
N ASP A 75 4.50 -13.73 11.21
CA ASP A 75 3.50 -13.69 12.28
C ASP A 75 4.21 -13.32 13.59
N ILE A 76 4.05 -12.07 14.05
CA ILE A 76 4.81 -11.58 15.20
C ILE A 76 4.29 -12.10 16.55
N THR A 77 3.22 -12.90 16.52
CA THR A 77 2.71 -13.60 17.71
C THR A 77 3.35 -14.99 17.89
N ASP A 78 4.00 -15.52 16.86
CA ASP A 78 4.63 -16.85 16.86
C ASP A 78 6.14 -16.75 17.14
N TYR A 79 6.48 -16.37 18.37
CA TYR A 79 7.87 -16.15 18.82
C TYR A 79 8.76 -17.38 18.63
N ASP A 80 8.22 -18.58 18.81
CA ASP A 80 8.97 -19.84 18.70
C ASP A 80 9.52 -20.07 17.28
N ARG A 81 8.87 -19.48 16.25
CA ARG A 81 9.29 -19.59 14.86
C ARG A 81 10.24 -18.51 14.39
N PHE A 82 10.57 -17.52 15.21
CA PHE A 82 11.36 -16.36 14.76
C PHE A 82 12.72 -16.77 14.19
N GLU A 83 13.43 -17.70 14.83
CA GLU A 83 14.74 -18.13 14.32
C GLU A 83 14.61 -18.90 13.00
N SER A 84 13.63 -19.80 12.87
CA SER A 84 13.37 -20.48 11.60
C SER A 84 12.96 -19.50 10.50
N ALA A 85 12.11 -18.52 10.81
CA ALA A 85 11.68 -17.50 9.87
C ALA A 85 12.83 -16.58 9.46
N ARG A 86 13.77 -16.29 10.36
CA ARG A 86 14.99 -15.53 10.08
C ARG A 86 15.86 -16.27 9.06
N ILE A 87 16.09 -17.57 9.27
CA ILE A 87 16.90 -18.40 8.38
C ILE A 87 16.23 -18.51 7.00
N GLU A 88 14.92 -18.74 6.95
CA GLU A 88 14.14 -18.83 5.70
C GLU A 88 14.11 -17.49 4.94
N PHE A 89 13.95 -16.38 5.66
CA PHE A 89 14.03 -15.04 5.09
C PHE A 89 15.41 -14.75 4.50
N GLU A 90 16.48 -15.00 5.25
CA GLU A 90 17.86 -14.82 4.79
C GLU A 90 18.15 -15.66 3.53
N TRP A 91 17.69 -16.91 3.51
CA TRP A 91 17.78 -17.75 2.31
C TRP A 91 17.01 -17.14 1.12
N SER A 92 15.76 -16.72 1.34
CA SER A 92 14.90 -16.13 0.30
C SER A 92 15.49 -14.85 -0.30
N VAL A 93 16.07 -13.99 0.55
CA VAL A 93 16.77 -12.77 0.15
C VAL A 93 17.99 -13.11 -0.72
N ASN A 94 18.81 -14.07 -0.29
CA ASN A 94 19.95 -14.52 -1.09
C ASN A 94 19.51 -15.09 -2.45
N GLN A 95 18.38 -15.80 -2.51
CA GLN A 95 17.86 -16.30 -3.78
C GLN A 95 17.40 -15.17 -4.70
N ILE A 96 16.52 -14.27 -4.25
CA ILE A 96 16.00 -13.21 -5.13
C ILE A 96 17.12 -12.29 -5.64
N LEU A 97 18.05 -11.90 -4.76
CA LEU A 97 19.15 -11.00 -5.11
C LEU A 97 20.18 -11.64 -6.06
N SER A 98 20.29 -12.97 -6.06
CA SER A 98 21.14 -13.69 -7.04
C SER A 98 20.61 -13.62 -8.47
N TYR A 99 19.30 -13.41 -8.66
CA TYR A 99 18.67 -13.26 -9.98
C TYR A 99 18.38 -11.80 -10.33
N ASN A 100 18.04 -10.97 -9.34
CA ASN A 100 17.72 -9.57 -9.50
C ASN A 100 18.29 -8.77 -8.33
N HIS A 101 19.48 -8.19 -8.52
CA HIS A 101 20.17 -7.43 -7.49
C HIS A 101 19.43 -6.16 -7.04
N ASN A 102 18.52 -5.65 -7.88
CA ASN A 102 17.72 -4.46 -7.60
C ASN A 102 16.35 -4.80 -6.98
N ALA A 103 16.11 -6.07 -6.63
CA ALA A 103 14.84 -6.48 -6.04
C ALA A 103 14.58 -5.75 -4.70
N LYS A 104 13.33 -5.35 -4.48
CA LYS A 104 12.93 -4.70 -3.23
C LYS A 104 12.59 -5.74 -2.17
N LEU A 105 13.04 -5.50 -0.94
CA LEU A 105 12.85 -6.42 0.19
C LEU A 105 11.86 -5.79 1.17
N ASN A 106 10.67 -6.36 1.25
CA ASN A 106 9.60 -5.93 2.15
C ASN A 106 9.29 -7.02 3.16
N VAL A 107 9.14 -6.65 4.43
CA VAL A 107 8.77 -7.56 5.52
C VAL A 107 7.52 -7.04 6.21
N PHE A 108 6.46 -7.84 6.20
CA PHE A 108 5.25 -7.58 6.97
C PHE A 108 5.34 -8.27 8.33
N LEU A 109 5.38 -7.46 9.37
CA LEU A 109 5.25 -7.83 10.77
C LEU A 109 3.76 -7.91 11.09
N HIS A 110 3.18 -9.07 10.82
CA HIS A 110 1.75 -9.29 10.72
C HIS A 110 1.10 -9.75 12.03
N LYS A 111 -0.18 -9.41 12.20
CA LYS A 111 -0.97 -9.51 13.46
C LYS A 111 -0.49 -8.53 14.52
N SER A 112 -0.11 -7.32 14.09
CA SER A 112 0.35 -6.27 14.98
C SER A 112 -0.71 -5.78 15.96
N ASP A 113 -1.99 -6.01 15.68
CA ASP A 113 -3.13 -5.73 16.56
C ASP A 113 -3.08 -6.53 17.87
N LEU A 114 -2.39 -7.67 17.89
CA LEU A 114 -2.26 -8.53 19.07
C LEU A 114 -1.05 -8.20 19.95
N ILE A 115 -0.24 -7.21 19.56
CA ILE A 115 0.97 -6.79 20.26
C ILE A 115 0.79 -5.41 20.89
N HIS A 116 1.03 -5.32 22.19
CA HIS A 116 1.01 -4.06 22.93
C HIS A 116 2.30 -3.24 22.73
N ASP A 117 3.48 -3.83 22.98
CA ASP A 117 4.78 -3.16 22.83
C ASP A 117 5.36 -3.38 21.43
N LYS A 118 4.85 -2.60 20.48
CA LYS A 118 5.25 -2.69 19.06
C LYS A 118 6.69 -2.21 18.85
N SER A 119 7.11 -1.13 19.50
CA SER A 119 8.40 -0.48 19.22
C SER A 119 9.60 -1.34 19.61
N SER A 120 9.57 -1.93 20.81
CA SER A 120 10.61 -2.84 21.28
C SER A 120 10.74 -4.06 20.36
N LEU A 121 9.60 -4.69 20.03
CA LEU A 121 9.56 -5.85 19.15
C LEU A 121 10.10 -5.55 17.75
N VAL A 122 9.67 -4.45 17.14
CA VAL A 122 10.15 -4.02 15.82
C VAL A 122 11.66 -3.77 15.85
N SER A 123 12.16 -3.08 16.88
CA SER A 123 13.60 -2.81 17.01
C SER A 123 14.43 -4.11 17.10
N HIS A 124 13.92 -5.10 17.84
CA HIS A 124 14.54 -6.40 17.96
C HIS A 124 14.55 -7.16 16.63
N ILE A 125 13.40 -7.25 15.96
CA ILE A 125 13.26 -7.95 14.68
C ILE A 125 14.16 -7.30 13.62
N LYS A 126 14.14 -5.97 13.48
CA LYS A 126 15.01 -5.24 12.54
C LYS A 126 16.49 -5.59 12.75
N LYS A 127 16.95 -5.62 14.00
CA LYS A 127 18.33 -5.95 14.34
C LYS A 127 18.69 -7.41 13.99
N VAL A 128 17.79 -8.35 14.25
CA VAL A 128 18.03 -9.78 14.07
C VAL A 128 17.94 -10.19 12.61
N PHE A 129 16.93 -9.70 11.88
CA PHE A 129 16.67 -10.07 10.49
C PHE A 129 17.61 -9.38 9.51
N ALA A 130 18.10 -8.18 9.82
CA ALA A 130 19.07 -7.48 8.96
C ALA A 130 20.54 -7.94 9.14
N LYS A 131 20.84 -8.80 10.14
CA LYS A 131 22.23 -9.09 10.57
C LYS A 131 23.17 -9.52 9.44
N ASN A 132 22.68 -10.28 8.46
CA ASN A 132 23.48 -10.83 7.37
C ASN A 132 23.04 -10.30 5.99
N ILE A 133 22.23 -9.24 5.95
CA ILE A 133 21.65 -8.71 4.71
C ILE A 133 22.14 -7.28 4.54
N SER A 134 22.88 -7.02 3.46
CA SER A 134 23.40 -5.69 3.14
C SER A 134 22.35 -4.78 2.48
N HIS A 135 21.37 -5.38 1.82
CA HIS A 135 20.31 -4.64 1.13
C HIS A 135 19.34 -4.06 2.13
N GLU A 136 18.79 -2.89 1.80
CA GLU A 136 17.75 -2.24 2.60
C GLU A 136 16.50 -3.13 2.67
N ILE A 137 15.93 -3.21 3.87
CA ILE A 137 14.72 -3.96 4.15
C ILE A 137 13.68 -3.00 4.69
N THR A 138 12.57 -2.88 3.99
CA THR A 138 11.42 -2.09 4.42
C THR A 138 10.54 -2.96 5.32
N TYR A 139 10.23 -2.49 6.52
CA TYR A 139 9.40 -3.21 7.49
C TYR A 139 8.07 -2.50 7.69
N HIS A 140 6.99 -3.25 7.64
CA HIS A 140 5.63 -2.75 7.83
C HIS A 140 4.96 -3.52 8.97
N LEU A 141 4.40 -2.80 9.95
CA LEU A 141 3.47 -3.40 10.91
C LEU A 141 2.13 -3.56 10.20
N THR A 142 1.53 -4.75 10.24
CA THR A 142 0.29 -4.99 9.51
C THR A 142 -0.73 -5.79 10.30
N SER A 143 -2.00 -5.46 10.12
CA SER A 143 -3.13 -6.29 10.55
C SER A 143 -4.23 -6.30 9.49
N ILE A 144 -4.95 -7.42 9.38
CA ILE A 144 -6.18 -7.46 8.58
C ILE A 144 -7.32 -6.64 9.22
N PHE A 145 -7.21 -6.32 10.51
CA PHE A 145 -8.25 -5.66 11.29
C PHE A 145 -8.18 -4.14 11.27
N ASP A 146 -7.07 -3.55 10.81
CA ASP A 146 -6.86 -2.12 10.78
C ASP A 146 -6.40 -1.63 9.39
N GLU A 147 -6.11 -0.35 9.30
CA GLU A 147 -5.77 0.36 8.08
C GLU A 147 -4.31 0.20 7.62
N SER A 148 -3.44 -0.35 8.47
CA SER A 148 -2.00 -0.49 8.24
C SER A 148 -1.66 -1.26 6.96
N LEU A 149 -2.52 -2.21 6.56
CA LEU A 149 -2.35 -2.94 5.31
C LEU A 149 -2.47 -2.05 4.07
N PHE A 150 -3.36 -1.06 4.07
CA PHE A 150 -3.49 -0.15 2.93
C PHE A 150 -2.24 0.72 2.79
N LYS A 151 -1.69 1.20 3.91
CA LYS A 151 -0.42 1.92 3.90
C LYS A 151 0.72 1.05 3.37
N ALA A 152 0.89 -0.15 3.90
CA ALA A 152 1.96 -1.06 3.50
C ALA A 152 1.89 -1.44 2.00
N TRP A 153 0.69 -1.71 1.49
CA TRP A 153 0.50 -1.96 0.06
C TRP A 153 0.68 -0.71 -0.79
N SER A 154 0.28 0.47 -0.31
CA SER A 154 0.53 1.74 -1.01
C SER A 154 2.03 1.95 -1.21
N ASP A 155 2.85 1.66 -0.20
CA ASP A 155 4.32 1.74 -0.29
C ASP A 155 4.86 0.78 -1.36
N ILE A 156 4.40 -0.47 -1.36
CA ILE A 156 4.80 -1.47 -2.37
C ILE A 156 4.39 -1.03 -3.79
N ILE A 157 3.18 -0.50 -3.99
CA ILE A 157 2.75 -0.01 -5.30
C ILE A 157 3.58 1.19 -5.75
N ARG A 158 3.91 2.11 -4.83
CA ARG A 158 4.81 3.25 -5.09
C ARG A 158 6.21 2.80 -5.49
N GLU A 159 6.72 1.72 -4.89
CA GLU A 159 8.00 1.08 -5.26
C GLU A 159 7.96 0.42 -6.64
N LEU A 160 6.81 -0.16 -7.04
CA LEU A 160 6.64 -0.82 -8.34
C LEU A 160 6.47 0.16 -9.51
N SER A 161 5.91 1.35 -9.26
CA SER A 161 5.55 2.29 -10.32
C SER A 161 6.46 3.51 -10.35
N PRO A 162 7.27 3.72 -11.41
CA PRO A 162 8.10 4.92 -11.56
C PRO A 162 7.28 6.23 -11.54
N LYS A 163 6.00 6.16 -11.92
CA LYS A 163 5.07 7.30 -11.93
C LYS A 163 4.91 7.92 -10.54
N SER A 164 5.07 7.15 -9.46
CA SER A 164 4.95 7.64 -8.08
C SER A 164 5.88 8.82 -7.79
N THR A 165 7.07 8.85 -8.39
CA THR A 165 8.04 9.95 -8.23
C THR A 165 7.53 11.25 -8.82
N PHE A 166 6.92 11.18 -10.01
CA PHE A 166 6.32 12.34 -10.68
C PHE A 166 5.07 12.83 -9.94
N ILE A 167 4.21 11.90 -9.51
CA ILE A 167 3.02 12.22 -8.70
C ILE A 167 3.44 12.99 -7.44
N ASN A 168 4.43 12.49 -6.69
CA ASN A 168 4.93 13.17 -5.49
C ASN A 168 5.50 14.56 -5.80
N SER A 169 6.17 14.74 -6.94
CA SER A 169 6.68 16.06 -7.36
C SER A 169 5.56 17.05 -7.64
N ILE A 170 4.50 16.62 -8.35
CA ILE A 170 3.34 17.45 -8.66
C ILE A 170 2.59 17.81 -7.36
N LEU A 171 2.35 16.82 -6.50
CA LEU A 171 1.68 17.04 -5.22
C LEU A 171 2.44 18.01 -4.30
N LYS A 172 3.78 17.95 -4.30
CA LYS A 172 4.61 18.92 -3.54
C LYS A 172 4.43 20.35 -4.03
N GLN A 173 4.21 20.57 -5.32
CA GLN A 173 3.89 21.90 -5.85
C GLN A 173 2.54 22.38 -5.30
N LEU A 174 1.54 21.50 -5.27
CA LEU A 174 0.23 21.81 -4.70
C LEU A 174 0.29 22.11 -3.20
N LYS A 175 1.04 21.33 -2.40
CA LYS A 175 1.23 21.58 -0.97
C LYS A 175 1.87 22.94 -0.67
N ASN A 176 2.65 23.50 -1.59
CA ASN A 176 3.25 24.82 -1.42
C ASN A 176 2.25 25.97 -1.65
N GLN A 177 1.04 25.70 -2.14
CA GLN A 177 -0.02 26.70 -2.26
C GLN A 177 -0.55 27.09 -0.88
N LYS A 178 -0.87 28.38 -0.71
CA LYS A 178 -1.40 28.89 0.55
C LYS A 178 -2.72 28.20 0.88
N GLY A 179 -2.88 27.76 2.13
CA GLY A 179 -4.12 27.13 2.61
C GLY A 179 -4.20 25.61 2.37
N VAL A 180 -3.26 25.02 1.61
CA VAL A 180 -3.16 23.56 1.47
C VAL A 180 -2.30 23.00 2.61
N LYS A 181 -2.86 22.10 3.42
CA LYS A 181 -2.09 21.35 4.44
C LYS A 181 -1.30 20.24 3.75
N ASP A 182 -2.03 19.38 3.04
CA ASP A 182 -1.50 18.17 2.40
C ASP A 182 -2.34 17.76 1.21
N ALA A 183 -1.75 16.96 0.32
CA ALA A 183 -2.45 16.35 -0.80
C ALA A 183 -1.96 14.91 -1.04
N LEU A 184 -2.85 14.09 -1.59
CA LEU A 184 -2.56 12.70 -1.94
C LEU A 184 -3.36 12.27 -3.17
N VAL A 185 -2.81 11.34 -3.93
CA VAL A 185 -3.50 10.68 -5.04
C VAL A 185 -3.80 9.24 -4.63
N ILE A 186 -5.04 8.82 -4.82
CA ILE A 186 -5.53 7.47 -4.49
C ILE A 186 -6.05 6.78 -5.74
N GLU A 187 -5.75 5.49 -5.88
CA GLU A 187 -6.38 4.62 -6.86
C GLU A 187 -7.73 4.12 -6.33
N LYS A 188 -8.78 4.30 -7.13
CA LYS A 188 -10.20 4.19 -6.72
C LYS A 188 -10.59 2.77 -6.28
N SER A 189 -10.17 1.75 -7.02
CA SER A 189 -10.66 0.37 -6.82
C SER A 189 -10.07 -0.29 -5.57
N SER A 190 -8.77 -0.10 -5.34
CA SER A 190 -8.05 -0.67 -4.19
C SER A 190 -7.99 0.28 -3.00
N GLY A 191 -8.22 1.57 -3.23
CA GLY A 191 -8.02 2.63 -2.24
C GLY A 191 -6.55 2.93 -1.96
N LEU A 192 -5.59 2.40 -2.71
CA LEU A 192 -4.16 2.57 -2.42
C LEU A 192 -3.64 3.95 -2.82
N ALA A 193 -2.80 4.54 -1.96
CA ALA A 193 -2.16 5.81 -2.24
C ALA A 193 -1.02 5.64 -3.26
N CYS A 194 -1.10 6.44 -4.32
CA CYS A 194 -0.14 6.49 -5.43
C CYS A 194 0.96 7.54 -5.21
N GLY A 195 0.69 8.50 -4.33
CA GLY A 195 1.58 9.56 -3.91
C GLY A 195 0.92 10.41 -2.82
N SER A 196 1.73 11.07 -1.99
CA SER A 196 1.27 11.82 -0.83
C SER A 196 2.31 12.87 -0.43
N THR A 197 1.86 13.96 0.17
CA THR A 197 2.71 14.95 0.83
C THR A 197 2.65 14.91 2.36
N ILE A 198 1.78 14.04 2.90
CA ILE A 198 1.55 13.88 4.33
C ILE A 198 2.84 13.39 4.99
N ASP A 199 3.15 13.93 6.16
CA ASP A 199 4.30 13.48 6.95
C ASP A 199 4.16 11.99 7.32
N GLU A 200 5.27 11.25 7.29
CA GLU A 200 5.27 9.79 7.45
C GLU A 200 4.57 9.31 8.74
N ASP A 201 4.65 10.09 9.82
CA ASP A 201 4.02 9.79 11.11
C ASP A 201 2.48 9.86 11.07
N GLU A 202 1.90 10.70 10.21
CA GLU A 202 0.44 10.84 10.03
C GLU A 202 -0.07 10.06 8.81
N GLU A 203 0.82 9.71 7.87
CA GLU A 203 0.46 9.13 6.56
C GLU A 203 -0.29 7.80 6.71
N GLU A 204 0.14 6.93 7.64
CA GLU A 204 -0.52 5.63 7.87
C GLU A 204 -2.00 5.79 8.19
N ILE A 205 -2.31 6.64 9.18
CA ILE A 205 -3.68 6.86 9.64
C ILE A 205 -4.50 7.57 8.55
N ILE A 206 -3.97 8.65 7.98
CA ILE A 206 -4.73 9.47 7.03
C ILE A 206 -4.99 8.71 5.73
N VAL A 207 -3.96 8.10 5.13
CA VAL A 207 -4.13 7.27 3.93
C VAL A 207 -5.10 6.15 4.24
N GLY A 208 -4.88 5.42 5.32
CA GLY A 208 -5.73 4.31 5.73
C GLY A 208 -7.22 4.67 5.87
N MET A 209 -7.52 5.78 6.54
CA MET A 209 -8.90 6.26 6.73
C MET A 209 -9.53 6.73 5.41
N ILE A 210 -8.79 7.43 4.56
CA ILE A 210 -9.30 7.86 3.25
C ILE A 210 -9.50 6.66 2.32
N SER A 211 -8.58 5.69 2.31
CA SER A 211 -8.72 4.42 1.58
C SER A 211 -10.01 3.70 1.98
N LEU A 212 -10.26 3.56 3.29
CA LEU A 212 -11.48 2.94 3.81
C LEU A 212 -12.73 3.73 3.42
N LEU A 213 -12.68 5.07 3.44
CA LEU A 213 -13.78 5.92 2.99
C LEU A 213 -14.10 5.68 1.52
N ILE A 214 -13.10 5.73 0.63
CA ILE A 214 -13.29 5.49 -0.81
C ILE A 214 -13.85 4.09 -1.07
N VAL A 215 -13.27 3.05 -0.48
CA VAL A 215 -13.74 1.66 -0.64
C VAL A 215 -15.14 1.45 -0.05
N THR A 216 -15.48 2.16 1.03
CA THR A 216 -16.82 2.09 1.62
C THR A 216 -17.84 2.77 0.73
N ILE A 217 -17.52 3.96 0.22
CA ILE A 217 -18.36 4.69 -0.73
C ILE A 217 -18.55 3.80 -1.98
N ASP A 218 -17.49 3.18 -2.52
CA ASP A 218 -17.55 2.20 -3.62
C ASP A 218 -18.60 1.10 -3.38
N LYS A 219 -18.50 0.45 -2.23
CA LYS A 219 -19.39 -0.67 -1.90
C LYS A 219 -20.83 -0.26 -1.61
N VAL A 220 -21.04 0.84 -0.90
CA VAL A 220 -22.39 1.31 -0.52
C VAL A 220 -23.13 1.86 -1.73
N THR A 221 -22.40 2.47 -2.65
CA THR A 221 -22.96 3.22 -3.76
C THR A 221 -22.85 2.46 -5.09
N ARG A 222 -22.92 1.12 -5.05
CA ARG A 222 -23.06 0.28 -6.26
C ARG A 222 -24.19 0.74 -7.21
N THR A 223 -25.16 1.51 -6.71
CA THR A 223 -26.23 2.16 -7.48
C THR A 223 -25.93 3.60 -7.94
N MET A 224 -24.91 4.27 -7.42
CA MET A 224 -24.52 5.64 -7.76
C MET A 224 -23.39 5.71 -8.81
N GLU A 225 -22.80 4.58 -9.20
CA GLU A 225 -21.76 4.50 -10.25
C GLU A 225 -20.53 5.39 -9.95
N LEU A 226 -19.76 5.10 -8.90
CA LEU A 226 -18.56 5.89 -8.54
C LEU A 226 -17.44 5.92 -9.58
N GLU A 227 -17.52 5.08 -10.59
CA GLU A 227 -16.71 5.20 -11.79
C GLU A 227 -16.97 6.57 -12.48
N LYS A 228 -18.11 7.20 -12.20
CA LYS A 228 -18.50 8.57 -12.55
C LYS A 228 -18.38 9.56 -11.38
N PHE A 229 -17.64 9.21 -10.33
CA PHE A 229 -17.30 10.11 -9.24
C PHE A 229 -16.71 11.41 -9.79
N ARG A 230 -17.22 12.56 -9.36
CA ARG A 230 -16.68 13.86 -9.77
C ARG A 230 -15.98 14.57 -8.63
N GLU A 231 -16.71 14.82 -7.56
CA GLU A 231 -16.20 15.53 -6.40
C GLU A 231 -16.90 15.17 -5.09
N ILE A 232 -16.18 15.29 -3.98
CA ILE A 232 -16.71 15.40 -2.61
C ILE A 232 -16.04 16.60 -1.94
N LYS A 233 -16.85 17.49 -1.36
CA LYS A 233 -16.37 18.59 -0.53
C LYS A 233 -16.92 18.41 0.89
N LEU A 234 -16.03 18.21 1.86
CA LEU A 234 -16.38 18.18 3.27
C LEU A 234 -15.83 19.45 3.91
N LYS A 235 -16.72 20.29 4.43
CA LYS A 235 -16.37 21.56 5.08
C LYS A 235 -16.76 21.48 6.56
N THR A 236 -15.82 21.80 7.43
CA THR A 236 -16.07 22.04 8.86
C THR A 236 -15.69 23.48 9.20
N ASP A 237 -15.98 23.90 10.43
CA ASP A 237 -15.57 25.22 10.93
C ASP A 237 -14.04 25.36 11.03
N SER A 238 -13.31 24.23 11.04
CA SER A 238 -11.87 24.18 11.27
C SER A 238 -11.06 23.72 10.07
N ASN A 239 -11.58 22.85 9.19
CA ASN A 239 -10.84 22.33 8.05
C ASN A 239 -11.78 22.00 6.90
N SER A 240 -11.21 21.90 5.70
CA SER A 240 -11.94 21.40 4.53
C SER A 240 -11.17 20.27 3.86
N LEU A 241 -11.91 19.35 3.26
CA LEU A 241 -11.39 18.22 2.51
C LEU A 241 -12.05 18.24 1.13
N LEU A 242 -11.23 18.29 0.09
CA LEU A 242 -11.68 18.25 -1.30
C LEU A 242 -11.20 16.96 -1.93
N LEU A 243 -12.11 16.21 -2.54
CA LEU A 243 -11.80 15.05 -3.37
C LEU A 243 -12.24 15.38 -4.78
N THR A 244 -11.36 15.26 -5.76
CA THR A 244 -11.64 15.56 -7.16
C THR A 244 -11.17 14.41 -8.05
N GLU A 245 -11.96 14.09 -9.07
CA GLU A 245 -11.59 13.06 -10.04
C GLU A 245 -10.39 13.48 -10.89
N VAL A 246 -9.33 12.66 -10.86
CA VAL A 246 -8.21 12.79 -11.80
C VAL A 246 -8.53 12.07 -13.10
N ASN A 247 -8.84 10.79 -13.07
CA ASN A 247 -9.31 10.04 -14.24
C ASN A 247 -10.19 8.89 -13.76
N GLN A 248 -10.55 7.95 -14.65
CA GLN A 248 -11.40 6.81 -14.29
C GLN A 248 -10.85 6.00 -13.10
N ASP A 249 -9.52 5.95 -12.91
CA ASP A 249 -8.85 5.15 -11.87
C ASP A 249 -8.39 5.96 -10.66
N LEU A 250 -8.24 7.28 -10.77
CA LEU A 250 -7.51 8.09 -9.79
C LEU A 250 -8.35 9.24 -9.22
N ILE A 251 -8.19 9.49 -7.93
CA ILE A 251 -8.77 10.63 -7.20
C ILE A 251 -7.63 11.44 -6.57
N LEU A 252 -7.71 12.76 -6.72
CA LEU A 252 -6.89 13.72 -5.97
C LEU A 252 -7.65 14.09 -4.70
N VAL A 253 -6.95 14.05 -3.57
CA VAL A 253 -7.46 14.47 -2.28
C VAL A 253 -6.61 15.63 -1.78
N ILE A 254 -7.26 16.71 -1.37
CA ILE A 254 -6.64 17.94 -0.88
C ILE A 254 -7.18 18.23 0.52
N ILE A 255 -6.29 18.29 1.49
CA ILE A 255 -6.57 18.62 2.89
C ILE A 255 -6.24 20.10 3.08
N LEU A 256 -7.22 20.89 3.49
CA LEU A 256 -7.11 22.33 3.60
C LEU A 256 -7.06 22.80 5.06
N LEU A 257 -6.25 23.83 5.29
CA LEU A 257 -6.17 24.57 6.55
C LEU A 257 -7.42 25.43 6.76
N PRO A 258 -7.73 25.84 8.01
CA PRO A 258 -8.88 26.69 8.32
C PRO A 258 -8.89 28.01 7.51
N GLU A 259 -7.71 28.55 7.20
CA GLU A 259 -7.56 29.81 6.45
C GLU A 259 -8.07 29.71 5.01
N ALA A 260 -8.15 28.50 4.44
CA ALA A 260 -8.72 28.25 3.11
C ALA A 260 -10.27 28.34 3.10
N SER A 261 -10.90 28.67 4.23
CA SER A 261 -12.35 28.88 4.31
C SER A 261 -12.82 30.15 3.59
N ASP A 262 -11.89 31.09 3.31
CA ASP A 262 -12.14 32.26 2.46
C ASP A 262 -12.48 31.79 1.04
N ASN A 263 -13.65 32.18 0.53
CA ASN A 263 -14.12 31.76 -0.80
C ASN A 263 -13.10 32.07 -1.90
N THR A 264 -12.38 33.18 -1.79
CA THR A 264 -11.41 33.59 -2.81
C THR A 264 -10.21 32.64 -2.87
N LEU A 265 -9.68 32.28 -1.70
CA LEU A 265 -8.56 31.34 -1.60
C LEU A 265 -8.99 29.92 -1.97
N LEU A 266 -10.23 29.53 -1.63
CA LEU A 266 -10.79 28.25 -2.02
C LEU A 266 -10.90 28.12 -3.55
N GLU A 267 -11.37 29.16 -4.23
CA GLU A 267 -11.43 29.20 -5.71
C GLU A 267 -10.04 29.06 -6.34
N GLU A 268 -9.01 29.75 -5.82
CA GLU A 268 -7.62 29.63 -6.27
C GLU A 268 -7.06 28.20 -6.08
N ILE A 269 -7.40 27.55 -4.97
CA ILE A 269 -6.99 26.17 -4.68
C ILE A 269 -7.72 25.18 -5.58
N GLU A 270 -9.00 25.40 -5.87
CA GLU A 270 -9.78 24.57 -6.79
C GLU A 270 -9.21 24.65 -8.22
N GLU A 271 -8.87 25.85 -8.70
CA GLU A 271 -8.20 26.05 -9.99
C GLU A 271 -6.82 25.36 -10.02
N SER A 272 -6.03 25.49 -8.95
CA SER A 272 -4.76 24.78 -8.81
C SER A 272 -4.93 23.26 -8.80
N GLY A 273 -6.00 22.76 -8.16
CA GLY A 273 -6.36 21.35 -8.14
C GLY A 273 -6.75 20.81 -9.52
N GLU A 274 -7.45 21.62 -10.34
CA GLU A 274 -7.75 21.29 -11.73
C GLU A 274 -6.48 21.24 -12.58
N GLU A 275 -5.56 22.20 -12.43
CA GLU A 275 -4.28 22.18 -13.14
C GLU A 275 -3.46 20.94 -12.79
N VAL A 276 -3.33 20.63 -11.49
CA VAL A 276 -2.66 19.42 -10.99
C VAL A 276 -3.31 18.17 -11.56
N THR A 277 -4.64 18.11 -11.61
CA THR A 277 -5.38 17.02 -12.22
C THR A 277 -5.01 16.84 -13.70
N GLN A 278 -4.91 17.94 -14.46
CA GLN A 278 -4.47 17.89 -15.86
C GLN A 278 -3.02 17.44 -16.01
N GLN A 279 -2.11 17.89 -15.14
CA GLN A 279 -0.72 17.45 -15.15
C GLN A 279 -0.61 15.95 -14.85
N LEU A 280 -1.35 15.46 -13.85
CA LEU A 280 -1.41 14.04 -13.53
C LEU A 280 -1.93 13.23 -14.72
N ARG A 281 -3.04 13.65 -15.37
CA ARG A 281 -3.58 12.96 -16.56
C ARG A 281 -2.54 12.76 -17.67
N LYS A 282 -1.63 13.71 -17.88
CA LYS A 282 -0.59 13.64 -18.92
C LYS A 282 0.41 12.51 -18.70
N LEU A 283 0.62 12.04 -17.46
CA LEU A 283 1.52 10.91 -17.14
C LEU A 283 1.08 9.56 -17.77
N TRP A 284 -0.12 9.50 -18.36
CA TRP A 284 -0.69 8.31 -18.99
C TRP A 284 -0.97 8.46 -20.49
N ILE A 285 -0.70 9.63 -21.07
CA ILE A 285 -0.90 9.90 -22.50
C ILE A 285 0.40 9.74 -23.29
N GLU A 286 1.56 9.77 -22.60
CA GLU A 286 2.90 9.49 -23.14
C GLU A 286 3.33 8.04 -22.90
#